data_AF-A0A7H8K7P5-F1
#
_entry.id   AF-A0A7H8K7P5-F1
#
_cell.length_a   1.000
_cell.length_b   1.000
_cell.length_c   1.000
_cell.angle_alpha   90.00
_cell.angle_beta   90.00
_cell.angle_gamma   90.00
#
_symmetry.space_group_name_H-M   'P 1'
#
loop_
_entity.id
_entity.type
_entity.pdbx_description
1 polymer ?
#
loop_
_entity_poly.entity_id
_entity_poly.type
_entity_poly.pdbx_seq_one_letter_code
_entity_poly.pdbx_strand_id
1 'polypeptide(L)'
;MTSDPRPEVSHYTYRVTWSAQDDEFVATCAEFPSLSWLASSQIEALQGLQNLLLDVITDMEEQGEEVPQPFAERSYSGKFNLRVGESLHRELAIQAAEDGLSLNQYILRRLRAA
;
A
#
# COMPACT_ATOMS: atom_id res chain seq x y z
N MET A 1 20.48 0.06 -24.49
CA MET A 1 19.05 0.39 -24.64
C MET A 1 18.29 -0.52 -23.70
N THR A 2 18.34 -0.22 -22.41
CA THR A 2 17.56 -0.90 -21.39
C THR A 2 16.15 -0.33 -21.48
N SER A 3 15.26 -1.09 -22.10
CA SER A 3 13.81 -0.89 -21.97
C SER A 3 13.48 -1.03 -20.50
N ASP A 4 13.33 0.10 -19.81
CA ASP A 4 12.73 0.10 -18.48
C ASP A 4 11.29 -0.42 -18.67
N PRO A 5 10.91 -1.56 -18.08
CA PRO A 5 9.56 -2.06 -18.24
C PRO A 5 8.63 -1.05 -17.57
N ARG A 6 7.83 -0.37 -18.38
CA ARG A 6 6.76 0.48 -17.86
C ARG A 6 5.92 -0.37 -16.90
N PRO A 7 5.71 0.08 -15.65
CA PRO A 7 4.89 -0.68 -14.72
C PRO A 7 3.49 -0.81 -15.30
N GLU A 8 2.96 -2.04 -15.34
CA GLU A 8 1.60 -2.23 -15.83
C GLU A 8 0.62 -1.59 -14.85
N VAL A 9 -0.23 -0.70 -15.36
CA VAL A 9 -1.24 -0.01 -14.55
C VAL A 9 -2.16 -0.98 -13.81
N SER A 10 -2.42 -2.15 -14.40
CA SER A 10 -3.18 -3.25 -13.81
C SER A 10 -2.59 -3.81 -12.51
N HIS A 11 -1.28 -3.63 -12.27
CA HIS A 11 -0.57 -4.19 -11.11
C HIS A 11 -0.58 -3.28 -9.88
N TYR A 12 -1.07 -2.04 -10.00
CA TYR A 12 -1.25 -1.16 -8.85
C TYR A 12 -2.37 -1.63 -7.93
N THR A 13 -2.30 -1.22 -6.66
CA THR A 13 -3.26 -1.66 -5.65
C THR A 13 -4.47 -0.73 -5.62
N TYR A 14 -5.56 -1.18 -6.22
CA TYR A 14 -6.84 -0.46 -6.25
C TYR A 14 -7.74 -0.81 -5.07
N ARG A 15 -8.50 0.18 -4.60
CA ARG A 15 -9.58 0.01 -3.62
C ARG A 15 -10.79 0.77 -4.09
N VAL A 16 -11.96 0.13 -4.04
CA VAL A 16 -13.24 0.78 -4.32
C VAL A 16 -14.12 0.67 -3.08
N THR A 17 -14.68 1.79 -2.65
CA THR A 17 -15.53 1.90 -1.45
C THR A 17 -16.70 2.83 -1.70
N TRP A 18 -17.84 2.56 -1.05
CA TRP A 18 -18.97 3.48 -1.04
C TRP A 18 -18.66 4.72 -0.19
N SER A 19 -18.85 5.92 -0.74
CA SER A 19 -18.80 7.19 -0.02
C SER A 19 -20.23 7.65 0.27
N ALA A 20 -20.63 7.57 1.55
CA ALA A 20 -21.93 8.09 1.97
C ALA A 20 -22.01 9.63 1.90
N GLN A 21 -20.87 10.32 1.84
CA GLN A 21 -20.82 11.78 1.70
C GLN A 21 -21.12 12.22 0.27
N ASP A 22 -20.62 11.47 -0.71
CA ASP A 22 -20.74 11.79 -2.14
C ASP A 22 -21.88 11.03 -2.82
N ASP A 23 -22.53 10.08 -2.12
CA ASP A 23 -23.57 9.18 -2.64
C ASP A 23 -23.11 8.37 -3.87
N GLU A 24 -21.80 8.08 -3.92
CA GLU A 24 -21.12 7.46 -5.05
C GLU A 24 -20.01 6.51 -4.57
N PHE A 25 -19.48 5.70 -5.50
CA PHE A 25 -18.31 4.87 -5.24
C PHE A 25 -17.02 5.66 -5.49
N VAL A 26 -16.13 5.65 -4.50
CA VAL A 26 -14.78 6.18 -4.60
C VAL A 26 -13.82 5.04 -4.91
N ALA A 27 -13.05 5.17 -5.99
CA ALA A 27 -11.86 4.38 -6.24
C ALA A 27 -10.61 5.15 -5.79
N THR A 28 -9.65 4.48 -5.17
CA THR A 28 -8.31 5.01 -4.82
C THR A 28 -7.21 4.02 -5.19
N CYS A 29 -5.99 4.55 -5.35
CA CYS A 29 -4.77 3.75 -5.57
C CYS A 29 -3.83 3.92 -4.36
N ALA A 30 -3.35 2.81 -3.79
CA ALA A 30 -2.52 2.86 -2.58
C ALA A 30 -1.14 3.50 -2.82
N GLU A 31 -0.59 3.33 -4.02
CA GLU A 31 0.67 3.92 -4.46
C GLU A 31 0.55 5.40 -4.78
N PHE A 32 -0.66 5.88 -5.09
CA PHE A 32 -0.98 7.28 -5.38
C PHE A 32 -2.12 7.78 -4.47
N PRO A 33 -1.84 8.07 -3.18
CA PRO A 33 -2.87 8.41 -2.20
C PRO A 33 -3.68 9.68 -2.51
N SER A 34 -3.15 10.56 -3.37
CA SER A 34 -3.83 11.77 -3.83
C SER A 34 -4.80 11.53 -4.99
N LEU A 35 -4.71 10.37 -5.68
CA LEU A 35 -5.58 10.05 -6.80
C LEU A 35 -6.83 9.32 -6.31
N SER A 36 -7.97 9.87 -6.70
CA SER A 36 -9.27 9.24 -6.49
C SER A 36 -10.17 9.50 -7.68
N TRP A 37 -11.15 8.61 -7.85
CA TRP A 37 -12.20 8.77 -8.86
C TRP A 37 -13.56 8.41 -8.26
N LEU A 38 -14.55 9.24 -8.54
CA LEU A 38 -15.93 9.08 -8.08
C LEU A 38 -16.80 8.62 -9.24
N ALA A 39 -17.67 7.64 -9.02
CA ALA A 39 -18.66 7.22 -9.99
C ALA A 39 -19.87 6.54 -9.35
N SER A 40 -20.99 6.53 -10.06
CA SER A 40 -22.22 5.89 -9.62
C SER A 40 -22.15 4.36 -9.49
N SER A 41 -21.16 3.72 -10.12
CA SER A 41 -20.93 2.28 -10.02
C SER A 41 -19.49 1.93 -9.66
N GLN A 42 -19.29 0.77 -9.03
CA GLN A 42 -17.97 0.28 -8.64
C GLN A 42 -17.03 0.10 -9.83
N ILE A 43 -17.56 -0.40 -10.96
CA ILE A 43 -16.76 -0.69 -12.15
C ILE A 43 -16.33 0.62 -12.83
N GLU A 44 -17.24 1.58 -12.96
CA GLU A 44 -16.91 2.90 -13.53
C GLU A 44 -15.90 3.64 -12.67
N ALA A 45 -16.00 3.55 -11.33
CA ALA A 45 -15.05 4.18 -10.43
C ALA A 45 -13.63 3.62 -10.67
N LEU A 46 -13.52 2.29 -10.77
CA LEU A 46 -12.25 1.62 -11.05
C LEU A 46 -11.70 1.98 -12.43
N GLN A 47 -12.52 1.92 -13.48
CA GLN A 47 -12.10 2.22 -14.85
C GLN A 47 -11.68 3.69 -15.02
N GLY A 48 -12.43 4.61 -14.41
CA GLY A 48 -12.09 6.03 -14.39
C GLY A 48 -10.75 6.28 -13.72
N LEU A 49 -10.51 5.64 -12.58
CA LEU A 49 -9.20 5.73 -11.90
C LEU A 49 -8.07 5.11 -12.71
N GLN A 50 -8.28 3.98 -13.40
CA GLN A 50 -7.26 3.37 -14.26
C GLN A 50 -6.85 4.28 -15.41
N ASN A 51 -7.82 4.93 -16.06
CA ASN A 51 -7.54 5.89 -17.13
C ASN A 51 -6.79 7.11 -16.59
N LEU A 52 -7.24 7.67 -15.47
CA LEU A 52 -6.54 8.78 -14.82
C LEU A 52 -5.09 8.40 -14.46
N LEU A 53 -4.85 7.19 -14.00
CA LEU A 53 -3.52 6.72 -13.64
C LEU A 53 -2.59 6.60 -14.85
N LEU A 54 -3.12 6.19 -16.01
CA LEU A 54 -2.37 6.15 -17.28
C LEU A 54 -1.92 7.54 -17.69
N ASP A 55 -2.80 8.53 -17.60
CA ASP A 55 -2.49 9.92 -17.93
C ASP A 55 -1.42 10.48 -16.98
N VAL A 56 -1.59 10.28 -15.66
CA VAL A 56 -0.63 10.75 -14.66
C VAL A 56 0.74 10.10 -14.82
N ILE A 57 0.82 8.79 -15.07
CA ILE A 57 2.10 8.12 -15.30
C ILE A 57 2.77 8.67 -16.56
N THR A 58 2.02 8.90 -17.63
CA THR A 58 2.54 9.50 -18.85
C THR A 58 3.11 10.89 -18.58
N ASP A 59 2.37 11.74 -17.86
CA ASP A 59 2.82 13.09 -17.49
C ASP A 59 4.09 13.06 -16.63
N MET A 60 4.16 12.14 -15.65
CA MET A 60 5.34 11.97 -14.80
C MET A 60 6.56 11.52 -15.62
N GLU A 61 6.38 10.59 -16.56
CA GLU A 61 7.44 10.15 -17.47
C GLU A 61 7.95 11.30 -18.36
N GLU A 62 7.04 12.13 -18.89
CA GLU A 62 7.41 13.30 -19.71
C GLU A 62 8.17 14.37 -18.92
N GLN A 63 7.83 14.53 -17.64
CA GLN A 63 8.49 15.46 -16.73
C GLN A 63 9.79 14.90 -16.12
N GLY A 64 10.08 13.61 -16.34
CA GLY A 64 11.23 12.92 -15.77
C GLY A 64 11.11 12.72 -14.26
N GLU A 65 9.88 12.66 -13.73
CA GLU A 65 9.59 12.35 -12.34
C GLU A 65 9.68 10.84 -12.08
N GLU A 66 9.92 10.47 -10.82
CA GLU A 66 10.01 9.05 -10.42
C GLU A 66 8.60 8.45 -10.29
N VAL A 67 8.27 7.52 -11.19
CA VAL A 67 7.00 6.77 -11.12
C VAL A 67 7.09 5.72 -10.01
N PRO A 68 6.18 5.71 -9.02
CA PRO A 68 6.14 4.69 -7.99
C PRO A 68 5.97 3.30 -8.58
N GLN A 69 6.82 2.34 -8.18
CA GLN A 69 6.65 0.94 -8.58
C GLN A 69 5.40 0.33 -7.91
N PRO A 70 4.63 -0.52 -8.61
CA PRO A 70 3.50 -1.24 -8.01
C PRO A 70 3.94 -2.06 -6.80
N PHE A 71 3.16 -2.05 -5.71
CA PHE A 71 3.52 -2.80 -4.49
C PHE A 71 3.70 -4.31 -4.75
N ALA A 72 3.00 -4.86 -5.74
CA ALA A 72 3.05 -6.26 -6.16
C ALA A 72 4.41 -6.66 -6.77
N GLU A 73 5.13 -5.71 -7.38
CA GLU A 73 6.41 -5.96 -8.05
C GLU A 73 7.61 -5.61 -7.16
N ARG A 74 7.38 -4.92 -6.04
CA ARG A 74 8.44 -4.56 -5.11
C ARG A 74 9.00 -5.79 -4.41
N SER A 75 10.32 -5.83 -4.28
CA SER A 75 11.02 -6.82 -3.46
C SER A 75 11.13 -6.34 -2.01
N TYR A 76 10.69 -7.18 -1.06
CA TYR A 76 10.77 -6.87 0.38
C TYR A 76 11.78 -7.79 1.07
N SER A 77 12.74 -7.20 1.79
CA SER A 77 13.80 -7.97 2.46
C SER A 77 13.32 -8.78 3.68
N GLY A 78 12.09 -8.55 4.14
CA GLY A 78 11.56 -9.11 5.39
C GLY A 78 12.20 -8.56 6.67
N LYS A 79 13.22 -7.70 6.56
CA LYS A 79 13.85 -7.03 7.71
C LYS A 79 13.01 -5.81 8.09
N PHE A 80 12.49 -5.81 9.32
CA PHE A 80 11.70 -4.72 9.86
C PHE A 80 12.31 -4.24 11.17
N ASN A 81 13.15 -3.19 11.10
CA ASN A 81 13.80 -2.60 12.26
C ASN A 81 12.91 -1.50 12.83
N LEU A 82 12.27 -1.78 13.97
CA LEU A 82 11.38 -0.82 14.64
C LEU A 82 12.07 -0.19 15.84
N ARG A 83 12.00 1.14 15.95
CA ARG A 83 12.36 1.84 17.19
C ARG A 83 11.14 1.92 18.09
N VAL A 84 11.25 1.37 19.29
CA VAL A 84 10.20 1.42 20.32
C VAL A 84 10.70 2.10 21.58
N GLY A 85 9.78 2.68 22.36
CA GLY A 85 10.11 3.23 23.68
C GLY A 85 10.48 2.12 24.68
N GLU A 86 11.26 2.47 25.70
CA GLU A 86 11.75 1.54 26.72
C GLU A 86 10.61 0.78 27.43
N SER A 87 9.52 1.49 27.79
CA SER A 87 8.37 0.89 28.47
C SER A 87 7.71 -0.20 27.64
N LEU A 88 7.48 0.05 26.34
CA LEU A 88 6.89 -0.92 25.43
C LEU A 88 7.83 -2.10 25.18
N HIS A 89 9.12 -1.84 25.02
CA HIS A 89 10.11 -2.92 24.88
C HIS A 89 10.10 -3.86 26.09
N ARG A 90 10.08 -3.29 27.32
CA ARG A 90 10.03 -4.07 28.55
C ARG A 90 8.76 -4.92 28.63
N GLU A 91 7.61 -4.35 28.32
CA GLU A 91 6.33 -5.06 28.32
C GLU A 91 6.36 -6.25 27.35
N LEU A 92 6.79 -6.02 26.10
CA LEU A 92 6.89 -7.09 25.09
C LEU A 92 7.89 -8.18 25.49
N ALA A 93 9.01 -7.82 26.14
CA ALA A 93 10.01 -8.78 26.59
C ALA A 93 9.49 -9.67 27.72
N ILE A 94 8.72 -9.11 28.67
CA ILE A 94 8.09 -9.88 29.74
C ILE A 94 7.08 -10.86 29.14
N GLN A 95 6.19 -10.38 28.28
CA GLN A 95 5.17 -11.21 27.64
C GLN A 95 5.77 -12.31 26.76
N ALA A 96 6.86 -12.02 26.04
CA ALA A 96 7.57 -13.04 25.27
C ALA A 96 8.16 -14.13 26.17
N ALA A 97 8.74 -13.76 27.31
CA ALA A 97 9.31 -14.71 28.27
C ALA A 97 8.23 -15.58 28.94
N GLU A 98 7.07 -15.02 29.28
CA GLU A 98 5.91 -15.75 29.82
C GLU A 98 5.44 -16.84 28.86
N ASP A 99 5.47 -16.56 27.57
CA ASP A 99 5.09 -17.49 26.51
C ASP A 99 6.22 -18.44 26.06
N GLY A 100 7.42 -18.32 26.64
CA GLY A 100 8.59 -19.11 26.24
C GLY A 100 9.07 -18.82 24.81
N LEU A 101 8.80 -17.62 24.29
CA LEU A 101 9.15 -17.18 22.93
C LEU A 101 10.29 -16.17 22.96
N SER A 102 11.06 -16.12 21.87
CA SER A 102 11.91 -14.95 21.62
C SER A 102 11.04 -13.72 21.35
N LEU A 103 11.56 -12.53 21.65
CA LEU A 103 10.86 -11.27 21.40
C LEU A 103 10.41 -11.15 19.93
N ASN A 104 11.26 -11.53 18.97
CA ASN A 104 10.92 -11.52 17.55
C ASN A 104 9.77 -12.48 17.21
N GLN A 105 9.76 -13.70 17.78
CA GLN A 105 8.68 -14.67 17.57
C GLN A 105 7.36 -14.18 18.18
N TYR A 106 7.42 -13.59 19.38
CA TYR A 106 6.25 -13.02 20.04
C TYR A 106 5.65 -11.88 19.21
N ILE A 107 6.48 -10.94 18.73
CA ILE A 107 6.04 -9.84 17.86
C ILE A 107 5.46 -10.38 16.54
N LEU A 108 6.13 -11.33 15.88
CA LEU A 108 5.61 -11.95 14.66
C LEU A 108 4.25 -12.62 14.87
N ARG A 109 4.06 -13.29 16.01
CA ARG A 109 2.77 -13.90 16.37
C ARG A 109 1.68 -12.84 16.55
N ARG A 110 1.98 -11.72 17.20
CA ARG A 110 1.05 -10.59 17.39
C ARG A 110 0.69 -9.92 16.06
N LEU A 111 1.65 -9.72 15.17
CA LEU A 111 1.43 -9.09 13.85
C LEU A 111 0.59 -9.96 12.90
N ARG A 112 0.65 -11.30 13.03
CA ARG A 112 -0.21 -12.21 12.25
C ARG A 112 -1.65 -12.27 12.73
N ALA A 113 -1.89 -11.91 13.98
CA ALA A 113 -3.22 -11.95 14.60
C ALA A 113 -3.97 -10.61 14.50
N ALA A 114 -3.30 -9.56 14.02
CA ALA A 114 -3.87 -8.25 13.70
C ALA A 114 -4.33 -8.24 12.23
#